data_AF-A0A6J1EIY7-F1
#
_entry.id   AF-A0A6J1EIY7-F1
#
_cell.length_a   1.000
_cell.length_b   1.000
_cell.length_c   1.000
_cell.angle_alpha   90.00
_cell.angle_beta   90.00
_cell.angle_gamma   90.00
#
_symmetry.space_group_name_H-M   'P 1'
#
loop_
_entity.id
_entity.type
_entity.pdbx_description
1 polymer ?
#
loop_
_entity_poly.entity_id
_entity_poly.type
_entity_poly.pdbx_seq_one_letter_code
_entity_poly.pdbx_strand_id
1 'polypeptide(L)'
;MDSNHLGPAQGGESGVDAGDWRSQLQPDSRHQIVDRIMETLKRILPVSGPEGLSELRKIAVRFEEKIYTASTSESTEGKYM
;
A
#
# COMPACT_ATOMS: atom_id res chain seq x y z
N MET A 1 49.13 13.07 -12.23
CA MET A 1 48.93 12.17 -11.09
C MET A 1 47.82 12.75 -10.23
N ASP A 2 46.63 12.61 -10.77
CA ASP A 2 45.35 12.50 -10.09
C ASP A 2 45.46 11.44 -8.98
N SER A 3 45.12 11.81 -7.76
CA SER A 3 44.99 10.89 -6.64
C SER A 3 43.89 11.39 -5.72
N ASN A 4 42.66 11.17 -6.15
CA ASN A 4 41.50 10.70 -5.39
C ASN A 4 41.70 10.57 -3.87
N HIS A 5 40.98 11.40 -3.09
CA HIS A 5 40.57 11.04 -1.72
C HIS A 5 39.24 11.70 -1.30
N LEU A 6 38.44 12.20 -2.25
CA LEU A 6 37.04 12.46 -1.96
C LEU A 6 36.27 11.17 -2.24
N GLY A 7 36.23 10.29 -1.23
CA GLY A 7 35.29 9.18 -1.24
C GLY A 7 33.89 9.74 -1.52
N PRO A 8 33.06 9.06 -2.33
CA PRO A 8 31.71 9.52 -2.54
C PRO A 8 31.09 9.65 -1.17
N ALA A 9 30.61 10.87 -0.88
CA ALA A 9 29.77 11.15 0.27
C ALA A 9 28.83 9.97 0.41
N GLN A 10 28.86 9.34 1.59
CA GLN A 10 27.84 8.40 1.98
C GLN A 10 26.52 9.17 2.03
N GLY A 11 25.94 9.41 0.86
CA GLY A 11 24.52 9.29 0.63
C GLY A 11 24.17 7.83 0.88
N GLY A 12 24.28 7.42 2.14
CA GLY A 12 23.29 6.53 2.69
C GLY A 12 22.04 7.38 2.77
N GLU A 13 21.38 7.56 1.62
CA GLU A 13 19.94 7.50 1.57
C GLU A 13 19.48 6.54 2.67
N SER A 14 18.49 6.94 3.45
CA SER A 14 17.86 6.05 4.41
C SER A 14 17.24 4.92 3.60
N GLY A 15 18.08 3.96 3.23
CA GLY A 15 17.75 2.60 2.89
C GLY A 15 17.31 1.99 4.20
N VAL A 16 16.14 2.43 4.70
CA VAL A 16 15.12 1.42 4.84
C VAL A 16 15.13 0.71 3.49
N ASP A 17 15.84 -0.42 3.45
CA ASP A 17 15.30 -1.57 2.77
C ASP A 17 13.83 -1.58 3.18
N ALA A 18 13.01 -0.88 2.40
CA ALA A 18 11.57 -1.02 2.38
C ALA A 18 11.35 -2.39 1.72
N GLY A 19 11.99 -3.41 2.30
CA GLY A 19 11.91 -4.80 1.94
C GLY A 19 10.43 -5.03 1.85
N ASP A 20 10.03 -5.39 0.63
CA ASP A 20 8.68 -5.54 0.13
C ASP A 20 7.65 -5.09 1.18
N TRP A 21 7.13 -3.87 1.07
CA TRP A 21 6.20 -3.30 2.06
C TRP A 21 5.04 -4.25 2.43
N ARG A 22 4.73 -5.22 1.57
CA ARG A 22 3.80 -6.35 1.80
C ARG A 22 4.30 -7.33 2.84
N SER A 23 5.60 -7.64 2.87
CA SER A 23 6.30 -8.42 3.90
C SER A 23 6.31 -7.74 5.27
N GLN A 24 6.07 -6.42 5.34
CA GLN A 24 5.92 -5.68 6.60
C GLN A 24 4.46 -5.63 7.09
N LEU A 25 3.50 -5.92 6.21
CA LEU A 25 2.07 -5.93 6.55
C LEU A 25 1.66 -7.30 7.11
N GLN A 26 1.64 -7.40 8.44
CA GLN A 26 1.05 -8.54 9.14
C GLN A 26 -0.44 -8.73 8.75
N PRO A 27 -0.95 -9.98 8.74
CA PRO A 27 -2.37 -10.26 8.46
C PRO A 27 -3.33 -9.44 9.33
N ASP A 28 -3.00 -9.25 10.61
CA ASP A 28 -3.76 -8.41 11.54
C ASP A 28 -3.79 -6.93 11.12
N SER A 29 -2.71 -6.41 10.56
CA SER A 29 -2.67 -5.04 10.01
C SER A 29 -3.56 -4.90 8.79
N ARG A 30 -3.63 -5.93 7.93
CA ARG A 30 -4.54 -5.94 6.77
C ARG A 30 -6.00 -5.94 7.20
N HIS A 31 -6.35 -6.70 8.24
CA HIS A 31 -7.70 -6.69 8.80
C HIS A 31 -8.05 -5.32 9.38
N GLN A 32 -7.14 -4.69 10.13
CA GLN A 32 -7.35 -3.33 10.66
C GLN A 32 -7.55 -2.29 9.56
N ILE A 33 -6.90 -2.43 8.40
CA ILE A 33 -7.12 -1.56 7.25
C ILE A 33 -8.54 -1.75 6.69
N VAL A 34 -9.00 -2.98 6.53
CA VAL A 34 -10.38 -3.28 6.11
C VAL A 34 -11.39 -2.67 7.08
N ASP A 35 -11.17 -2.82 8.39
CA ASP A 35 -12.04 -2.25 9.42
C ASP A 35 -12.12 -0.71 9.32
N ARG A 36 -10.99 -0.02 9.15
CA ARG A 36 -10.94 1.45 8.97
C ARG A 36 -11.66 1.90 7.70
N ILE A 37 -11.50 1.16 6.60
CA ILE A 37 -12.24 1.44 5.35
C ILE A 37 -13.74 1.25 5.60
N MET A 38 -14.13 0.18 6.28
CA MET A 38 -15.52 -0.10 6.61
C MET A 38 -16.14 0.98 7.52
N GLU A 39 -15.43 1.46 8.54
CA GLU A 39 -15.88 2.57 9.40
C GLU A 39 -16.10 3.85 8.60
N THR A 40 -15.19 4.15 7.68
CA THR A 40 -15.32 5.31 6.79
C THR A 40 -16.56 5.18 5.92
N LEU A 41 -16.75 4.03 5.26
CA LEU A 41 -17.91 3.75 4.42
C LEU A 41 -19.24 3.87 5.17
N LYS A 42 -19.32 3.37 6.41
CA LYS A 42 -20.53 3.48 7.26
C LYS A 42 -20.89 4.92 7.61
N ARG A 43 -19.90 5.82 7.70
CA ARG A 43 -20.13 7.24 8.04
C ARG A 43 -20.64 8.04 6.85
N ILE A 44 -20.24 7.66 5.63
CA ILE A 44 -20.58 8.41 4.41
C ILE A 44 -21.78 7.82 3.66
N LEU A 45 -22.11 6.54 3.86
CA LEU A 45 -23.23 5.88 3.20
C LEU A 45 -24.35 5.57 4.20
N PRO A 46 -25.61 5.92 3.88
CA PRO A 46 -26.75 5.43 4.65
C PRO A 46 -26.82 3.90 4.49
N VAL A 47 -26.70 3.18 5.60
CA VAL A 47 -26.68 1.71 5.62
C VAL A 47 -28.12 1.18 5.64
N SER A 48 -28.52 0.48 4.59
CA SER A 48 -29.89 -0.05 4.42
C SER A 48 -30.18 -1.37 5.20
N GLY A 49 -29.46 -1.64 6.29
CA GLY A 49 -29.60 -2.88 7.08
C GLY A 49 -28.46 -3.90 6.87
N PRO A 50 -28.64 -5.17 7.30
CA PRO A 50 -27.57 -6.18 7.33
C PRO A 50 -27.00 -6.50 5.94
N GLU A 51 -27.84 -6.46 4.91
CA GLU A 51 -27.39 -6.66 3.52
C GLU A 51 -26.45 -5.53 3.07
N GLY A 52 -26.77 -4.28 3.43
CA GLY A 52 -25.90 -3.13 3.16
C GLY A 52 -24.55 -3.25 3.85
N LEU A 53 -24.51 -3.74 5.09
CA LEU A 53 -23.26 -3.98 5.81
C LEU A 53 -22.39 -5.05 5.13
N SER A 54 -23.02 -6.11 4.60
CA SER A 54 -22.33 -7.16 3.85
C SER A 54 -21.70 -6.59 2.57
N GLU A 55 -22.44 -5.78 1.82
CA GLU A 55 -21.93 -5.12 0.62
C GLU A 55 -20.79 -4.13 0.93
N LEU A 56 -20.89 -3.35 2.00
CA LEU A 56 -19.80 -2.46 2.44
C LEU A 56 -18.54 -3.24 2.79
N ARG A 57 -18.67 -4.40 3.46
CA ARG A 57 -17.53 -5.26 3.76
C ARG A 57 -16.88 -5.79 2.49
N LYS A 58 -17.66 -6.26 1.52
CA LYS A 58 -17.14 -6.71 0.22
C LYS A 58 -16.38 -5.60 -0.50
N ILE A 59 -16.89 -4.36 -0.46
CA ILE A 59 -16.22 -3.19 -1.03
C ILE A 59 -14.89 -2.92 -0.31
N ALA A 60 -14.90 -2.92 1.03
CA ALA A 60 -13.70 -2.67 1.83
C ALA A 60 -12.59 -3.69 1.56
N VAL A 61 -12.92 -4.98 1.52
CA VAL A 61 -11.98 -6.06 1.19
C VAL A 61 -11.42 -5.89 -0.22
N ARG A 62 -12.27 -5.62 -1.21
CA ARG A 62 -11.82 -5.40 -2.60
C ARG A 62 -10.91 -4.18 -2.73
N PHE A 63 -11.16 -3.14 -1.95
CA PHE A 63 -10.35 -1.92 -1.98
C PHE A 63 -8.96 -2.20 -1.40
N GLU A 64 -8.90 -2.84 -0.23
CA GLU A 64 -7.64 -3.25 0.39
C GLU A 64 -6.85 -4.21 -0.51
N GLU A 65 -7.51 -5.21 -1.09
CA GLU A 65 -6.86 -6.19 -1.96
C GLU A 65 -6.30 -5.54 -3.24
N LYS A 66 -7.00 -4.57 -3.82
CA LYS A 66 -6.49 -3.79 -4.95
C LYS A 66 -5.23 -3.02 -4.59
N ILE A 67 -5.16 -2.38 -3.42
CA ILE A 67 -3.94 -1.65 -3.01
C ILE A 67 -2.81 -2.63 -2.68
N TYR A 68 -3.14 -3.73 -2.01
CA TYR A 68 -2.22 -4.83 -1.73
C TYR A 68 -1.60 -5.41 -3.00
N THR A 69 -2.34 -5.45 -4.12
CA THR A 69 -1.91 -6.05 -5.40
C THR A 69 -1.34 -5.05 -6.40
N ALA A 70 -1.90 -3.84 -6.50
CA ALA A 70 -1.57 -2.84 -7.50
C ALA A 70 -0.15 -2.27 -7.37
N SER A 71 0.49 -2.37 -6.21
CA SER A 71 1.88 -1.95 -6.01
C SER A 71 2.93 -2.85 -6.70
N THR A 72 2.49 -3.69 -7.65
CA THR A 72 3.35 -4.48 -8.55
C THR A 72 3.13 -4.14 -10.03
N SER A 73 2.34 -3.11 -10.37
CA SER A 73 1.92 -2.87 -11.76
C SER A 73 1.89 -1.39 -12.18
N GLU A 74 2.55 -0.50 -11.44
CA GLU A 74 2.84 0.88 -11.88
C GLU A 74 4.36 1.13 -11.89
N SER A 75 5.08 0.17 -12.44
CA SER A 75 6.31 0.46 -13.17
C SER A 75 6.14 -0.13 -14.57
N THR A 76 5.08 0.33 -15.25
CA THR A 76 5.05 0.31 -16.71
C THR A 76 6.07 1.33 -17.17
N GLU A 77 7.34 0.92 -17.11
CA GLU A 77 8.44 1.56 -17.82
C GLU A 77 8.02 1.66 -19.28
N GLY A 78 7.91 2.90 -19.75
CA GLY A 78 7.60 3.23 -21.13
C GLY A 78 8.69 2.70 -22.04
N LYS A 79 8.53 1.45 -22.45
CA LYS A 79 9.19 0.87 -23.61
C LYS A 79 8.65 1.63 -24.83
N TYR A 80 9.56 2.20 -25.62
CA TYR A 80 9.36 3.00 -26.84
C TYR A 80 9.03 4.49 -26.64
N MET A 81 10.08 5.33 -26.58
CA MET A 81 10.41 6.35 -27.59
C MET A 81 11.89 6.70 -27.47
#